data_AF-Q2UA44-F1
#
_entry.id   AF-Q2UA44-F1
#
_cell.length_a   1.000
_cell.length_b   1.000
_cell.length_c   1.000
_cell.angle_alpha   90.00
_cell.angle_beta   90.00
_cell.angle_gamma   90.00
#
_symmetry.space_group_name_H-M   'P 1'
#
loop_
_entity.id
_entity.type
_entity.pdbx_description
1 polymer ?
#
loop_
_entity_poly.entity_id
_entity_poly.type
_entity_poly.pdbx_seq_one_letter_code
_entity_poly.pdbx_strand_id
1 'polypeptide(L)'
;MSFSLPETFAKLPRYPLLYPYPSPIHPLPALTRHLNHNPRSAPAVSLFAKREDHSSPLACAGNKYRKLEYIVPDILSNSSLHGPGERSEAKATTTLVTEGAIQSNHTVQVASVARRLGLEAIVILHKATGGGLTASSDKDVFLRTGNVQIARLLGAEVRMLEDSSTVDNSDPITPILEGLRAQGKVPYWIPSGASLHPLGGLGYARCAFEIAAQEKEQLGENGRFDYVFVACGSGSTVGGLIAGFKLLQKIEAQRQDENAERVIGRKVIGILNSPTKPREYHEGRVLNFARRAAYLIGLDPERDVTPEDVQLDDRFAGTAYGELDQTSKKTLAFLAQEEGVIVDPVYTVKVMRGVMHWVQVGELIRDWSRRLESSPSEGRVNALFIHTGGQSALSAYADIE
;
A
#
# COMPACT_ATOMS: atom_id res chain seq x y z
N MET A 1 14.70 17.36 -2.54
CA MET A 1 15.29 16.63 -1.40
C MET A 1 15.99 15.37 -1.92
N SER A 2 17.27 15.20 -1.64
CA SER A 2 18.01 13.97 -1.93
C SER A 2 18.22 13.17 -0.65
N PHE A 3 17.94 11.87 -0.68
CA PHE A 3 18.34 10.93 0.36
C PHE A 3 19.26 9.86 -0.24
N SER A 4 20.22 9.38 0.53
CA SER A 4 21.08 8.27 0.13
C SER A 4 20.49 6.95 0.60
N LEU A 5 20.57 5.94 -0.27
CA LEU A 5 20.32 4.56 0.10
C LEU A 5 21.66 3.87 0.38
N PRO A 6 21.71 2.86 1.27
CA PRO A 6 22.86 1.98 1.39
C PRO A 6 23.20 1.31 0.06
N GLU A 7 24.47 1.00 -0.15
CA GLU A 7 24.98 0.51 -1.45
C GLU A 7 24.20 -0.70 -1.98
N THR A 8 23.94 -1.71 -1.14
CA THR A 8 23.15 -2.89 -1.50
C THR A 8 21.78 -2.53 -2.04
N PHE A 9 21.09 -1.59 -1.39
CA PHE A 9 19.76 -1.17 -1.82
C PHE A 9 19.82 -0.23 -3.04
N ALA A 10 20.81 0.65 -3.12
CA ALA A 10 20.99 1.59 -4.22
C ALA A 10 21.25 0.90 -5.58
N LYS A 11 21.88 -0.28 -5.57
CA LYS A 11 22.20 -1.07 -6.77
C LYS A 11 21.00 -1.80 -7.38
N LEU A 12 19.89 -1.93 -6.65
CA LEU A 12 18.71 -2.63 -7.16
C LEU A 12 18.11 -1.84 -8.35
N PRO A 13 17.92 -2.48 -9.52
CA PRO A 13 17.36 -1.83 -10.69
C PRO A 13 16.00 -1.20 -10.39
N ARG A 14 15.79 0.03 -10.89
CA ARG A 14 14.55 0.77 -10.71
C ARG A 14 14.23 1.56 -11.96
N TYR A 15 12.99 1.46 -12.41
CA TYR A 15 12.44 2.26 -13.49
C TYR A 15 11.58 3.40 -12.91
N PRO A 16 11.88 4.68 -13.19
CA PRO A 16 11.10 5.80 -12.68
C PRO A 16 9.66 5.83 -13.24
N LEU A 17 8.67 5.72 -12.36
CA LEU A 17 7.24 5.89 -12.64
C LEU A 17 6.61 7.04 -11.83
N LEU A 18 7.30 7.53 -10.81
CA LEU A 18 6.87 8.66 -9.99
C LEU A 18 7.35 10.00 -10.55
N TYR A 19 6.83 11.09 -10.01
CA TYR A 19 7.45 12.40 -10.17
C TYR A 19 8.90 12.40 -9.64
N PRO A 20 9.79 13.29 -10.14
CA PRO A 20 11.17 13.35 -9.69
C PRO A 20 11.33 13.84 -8.24
N TYR A 21 10.29 14.46 -7.68
CA TYR A 21 10.22 14.84 -6.27
C TYR A 21 9.44 13.80 -5.44
N PRO A 22 9.82 13.59 -4.17
CA PRO A 22 9.05 12.80 -3.21
C PRO A 22 7.57 13.13 -3.19
N SER A 23 6.72 12.13 -2.96
CA SER A 23 5.29 12.41 -2.77
C SER A 23 5.09 13.29 -1.54
N PRO A 24 4.25 14.34 -1.60
CA PRO A 24 4.15 15.32 -0.53
C PRO A 24 3.74 14.71 0.81
N ILE A 25 4.22 15.29 1.90
CA ILE A 25 3.66 15.11 3.23
C ILE A 25 3.07 16.45 3.66
N HIS A 26 1.86 16.46 4.23
CA HIS A 26 1.26 17.67 4.79
C HIS A 26 0.46 17.35 6.07
N PRO A 27 0.28 18.32 6.97
CA PRO A 27 -0.55 18.13 8.16
C PRO A 27 -2.03 17.97 7.81
N LEU A 28 -2.79 17.35 8.72
CA LEU A 28 -4.25 17.26 8.73
C LEU A 28 -4.79 18.09 9.91
N PRO A 29 -4.86 19.44 9.80
CA PRO A 29 -5.12 20.32 10.92
C PRO A 29 -6.53 20.22 11.50
N ALA A 30 -7.56 19.99 10.67
CA ALA A 30 -8.94 19.91 11.15
C ALA A 30 -9.17 18.62 11.95
N LEU A 31 -8.70 17.49 11.43
CA LEU A 31 -8.71 16.20 12.10
C LEU A 31 -7.83 16.20 13.36
N THR A 32 -6.64 16.80 13.28
CA THR A 32 -5.76 16.96 14.46
C THR A 32 -6.50 17.73 15.55
N ARG A 33 -7.14 18.86 15.23
CA ARG A 33 -7.95 19.62 16.19
C ARG A 33 -9.11 18.80 16.74
N HIS A 34 -9.84 18.11 15.84
CA HIS A 34 -10.98 17.27 16.17
C HIS A 34 -10.62 16.20 17.22
N LEU A 35 -9.46 15.55 17.08
CA LEU A 35 -9.06 14.46 17.96
C LEU A 35 -8.41 14.92 19.28
N ASN A 36 -7.88 16.14 19.34
CA ASN A 36 -7.26 16.70 20.54
C ASN A 36 -8.22 17.58 21.38
N HIS A 37 -9.53 17.60 21.09
CA HIS A 37 -10.48 18.44 21.82
C HIS A 37 -10.57 18.15 23.33
N ASN A 38 -10.08 17.00 23.81
CA ASN A 38 -9.98 16.71 25.24
C ASN A 38 -8.57 17.01 25.78
N PRO A 39 -8.34 18.14 26.48
CA PRO A 39 -7.01 18.57 26.92
C PRO A 39 -6.39 17.70 28.02
N ARG A 40 -7.13 16.72 28.58
CA ARG A 40 -6.60 15.76 29.57
C ARG A 40 -5.83 14.60 28.92
N SER A 41 -5.82 14.51 27.60
CA SER A 41 -5.16 13.45 26.82
C SER A 41 -3.73 13.84 26.43
N ALA A 42 -2.92 14.31 27.37
CA ALA A 42 -1.50 14.55 27.11
C ALA A 42 -0.77 13.21 26.87
N PRO A 43 0.19 13.14 25.93
CA PRO A 43 0.65 14.20 25.02
C PRO A 43 -0.29 14.42 23.83
N ALA A 44 -0.23 15.60 23.21
CA ALA A 44 -1.01 15.91 22.01
C ALA A 44 -0.57 15.06 20.80
N VAL A 45 -1.52 14.67 19.95
CA VAL A 45 -1.24 13.92 18.70
C VAL A 45 -1.26 14.86 17.52
N SER A 46 -0.26 14.83 16.64
CA SER A 46 -0.27 15.54 15.36
C SER A 46 -0.39 14.55 14.20
N LEU A 47 -1.33 14.80 13.29
CA LEU A 47 -1.62 13.92 12.16
C LEU A 47 -1.17 14.54 10.84
N PHE A 48 -0.59 13.70 10.00
CA PHE A 48 -0.07 14.05 8.68
C PHE A 48 -0.51 13.03 7.64
N ALA A 49 -0.56 13.43 6.37
CA ALA A 49 -0.83 12.55 5.25
C ALA A 49 0.37 12.53 4.28
N LYS A 50 0.89 11.34 3.95
CA LYS A 50 1.79 11.15 2.80
C LYS A 50 0.98 10.83 1.54
N ARG A 51 1.08 11.70 0.54
CA ARG A 51 0.21 11.76 -0.64
C ARG A 51 0.67 10.84 -1.77
N GLU A 52 0.65 9.54 -1.51
CA GLU A 52 0.97 8.53 -2.52
C GLU A 52 -0.03 8.53 -3.69
N ASP A 53 -1.23 9.02 -3.45
CA ASP A 53 -2.26 9.32 -4.44
C ASP A 53 -1.87 10.41 -5.45
N HIS A 54 -0.86 11.23 -5.13
CA HIS A 54 -0.32 12.27 -6.01
C HIS A 54 1.14 11.98 -6.42
N SER A 55 1.58 10.73 -6.32
CA SER A 55 2.99 10.37 -6.48
C SER A 55 3.47 10.26 -7.94
N SER A 56 2.57 10.13 -8.91
CA SER A 56 2.91 9.78 -10.30
C SER A 56 2.13 10.63 -11.30
N PRO A 57 2.72 10.94 -12.48
CA PRO A 57 1.99 11.54 -13.60
C PRO A 57 1.07 10.55 -14.33
N LEU A 58 1.11 9.26 -13.99
CA LEU A 58 0.29 8.23 -14.62
C LEU A 58 -1.12 8.17 -14.01
N ALA A 59 -2.07 7.62 -14.77
CA ALA A 59 -3.49 7.64 -14.41
C ALA A 59 -3.76 7.01 -13.03
N CYS A 60 -4.55 7.71 -12.21
CA CYS A 60 -4.99 7.24 -10.90
C CYS A 60 -3.82 6.83 -10.00
N ALA A 61 -2.91 7.78 -9.77
CA ALA A 61 -1.74 7.61 -8.91
C ALA A 61 -2.10 7.03 -7.54
N GLY A 62 -1.14 6.25 -7.01
CA GLY A 62 -1.31 5.51 -5.77
C GLY A 62 -0.17 4.53 -5.55
N ASN A 63 -0.34 3.68 -4.55
CA ASN A 63 0.76 2.89 -4.01
C ASN A 63 1.38 1.84 -4.94
N LYS A 64 0.68 1.38 -6.00
CA LYS A 64 1.21 0.29 -6.83
C LYS A 64 2.34 0.76 -7.74
N TYR A 65 2.38 2.03 -8.14
CA TYR A 65 3.49 2.56 -8.93
C TYR A 65 4.84 2.40 -8.24
N ARG A 66 4.95 2.63 -6.92
CA ARG A 66 6.18 2.35 -6.17
C ARG A 66 6.64 0.91 -6.28
N LYS A 67 5.70 -0.04 -6.21
CA LYS A 67 6.01 -1.47 -6.36
C LYS A 67 6.47 -1.75 -7.80
N LEU A 68 5.75 -1.20 -8.78
CA LEU A 68 6.01 -1.39 -10.20
C LEU A 68 7.36 -0.79 -10.63
N GLU A 69 7.86 0.28 -10.00
CA GLU A 69 9.19 0.84 -10.31
C GLU A 69 10.30 -0.21 -10.20
N TYR A 70 10.19 -1.17 -9.28
CA TYR A 70 11.16 -2.25 -9.11
C TYR A 70 10.83 -3.51 -9.92
N ILE A 71 9.59 -3.65 -10.42
CA ILE A 71 9.16 -4.79 -11.23
C ILE A 71 9.41 -4.54 -12.72
N VAL A 72 9.28 -3.29 -13.18
CA VAL A 72 9.50 -2.92 -14.59
C VAL A 72 10.87 -3.34 -15.14
N PRO A 73 11.99 -3.22 -14.40
CA PRO A 73 13.27 -3.76 -14.87
C PRO A 73 13.22 -5.27 -15.17
N ASP A 74 12.47 -6.05 -14.39
CA ASP A 74 12.29 -7.48 -14.65
C ASP A 74 11.34 -7.74 -15.84
N ILE A 75 10.29 -6.92 -16.00
CA ILE A 75 9.39 -6.95 -17.18
C ILE A 75 10.17 -6.74 -18.48
N LEU A 76 11.09 -5.77 -18.48
CA LEU A 76 11.91 -5.38 -19.64
C LEU A 76 13.10 -6.32 -19.85
N SER A 77 13.40 -7.20 -18.89
CA SER A 77 14.47 -8.19 -19.03
C SER A 77 14.09 -9.26 -20.04
N ASN A 78 15.02 -9.59 -20.93
CA ASN A 78 14.89 -10.71 -21.87
C ASN A 78 14.89 -12.07 -21.15
N SER A 79 15.48 -12.12 -19.95
CA SER A 79 15.57 -13.30 -19.09
C SER A 79 14.98 -12.98 -17.72
N SER A 80 13.73 -12.51 -17.69
CA SER A 80 12.99 -12.22 -16.45
C SER A 80 13.23 -13.33 -15.42
N LEU A 81 13.72 -12.94 -14.24
CA LEU A 81 14.08 -13.84 -13.15
C LEU A 81 12.88 -14.16 -12.26
N HIS A 82 11.80 -13.39 -12.39
CA HIS A 82 10.68 -13.40 -11.45
C HIS A 82 9.28 -13.44 -12.09
N GLY A 83 9.18 -13.41 -13.42
CA GLY A 83 7.95 -13.73 -14.15
C GLY A 83 7.67 -15.24 -14.11
N PRO A 84 6.40 -15.68 -14.01
CA PRO A 84 6.10 -17.11 -13.97
C PRO A 84 6.26 -17.76 -15.34
N GLY A 85 6.99 -18.87 -15.33
CA GLY A 85 7.26 -19.73 -16.48
C GLY A 85 8.75 -19.73 -16.80
N GLU A 86 9.35 -20.91 -16.79
CA GLU A 86 10.66 -21.15 -17.40
C GLU A 86 10.63 -20.57 -18.82
N ARG A 87 11.26 -19.42 -19.02
CA ARG A 87 11.48 -18.90 -20.37
C ARG A 87 12.56 -19.76 -20.99
N SER A 88 12.15 -20.75 -21.79
CA SER A 88 13.08 -21.58 -22.56
C SER A 88 13.93 -20.74 -23.53
N GLU A 89 13.47 -19.54 -23.90
CA GLU A 89 14.16 -18.63 -24.82
C GLU A 89 14.01 -17.16 -24.37
N ALA A 90 15.07 -16.37 -24.58
CA ALA A 90 15.10 -14.94 -24.28
C ALA A 90 14.18 -14.16 -25.25
N LYS A 91 12.96 -13.84 -24.80
CA LYS A 91 11.99 -13.05 -25.58
C LYS A 91 11.51 -11.83 -24.79
N ALA A 92 11.36 -10.71 -25.49
CA ALA A 92 10.82 -9.49 -24.90
C ALA A 92 9.35 -9.68 -24.52
N THR A 93 8.97 -9.20 -23.35
CA THR A 93 7.56 -9.18 -22.90
C THR A 93 6.71 -8.36 -23.87
N THR A 94 5.55 -8.87 -24.27
CA THR A 94 4.61 -8.16 -25.16
C THR A 94 3.33 -7.74 -24.45
N THR A 95 2.96 -8.45 -23.39
CA THR A 95 1.66 -8.28 -22.72
C THR A 95 1.82 -8.36 -21.21
N LEU A 96 1.28 -7.39 -20.47
CA LEU A 96 1.12 -7.48 -19.02
C LEU A 96 -0.24 -8.10 -18.69
N VAL A 97 -0.24 -9.09 -17.82
CA VAL A 97 -1.46 -9.77 -17.36
C VAL A 97 -1.56 -9.61 -15.85
N THR A 98 -2.72 -9.18 -15.35
CA THR A 98 -2.95 -9.01 -13.92
C THR A 98 -4.40 -9.26 -13.55
N GLU A 99 -4.69 -9.29 -12.26
CA GLU A 99 -6.04 -9.54 -11.74
C GLU A 99 -6.41 -8.64 -10.55
N GLY A 100 -7.70 -8.62 -10.23
CA GLY A 100 -8.21 -8.10 -8.97
C GLY A 100 -9.73 -8.15 -8.87
N ALA A 101 -10.26 -7.56 -7.81
CA ALA A 101 -11.69 -7.26 -7.75
C ALA A 101 -12.07 -6.23 -8.83
N ILE A 102 -13.37 -6.12 -9.11
CA ILE A 102 -13.92 -5.24 -10.16
C ILE A 102 -13.33 -3.81 -10.10
N GLN A 103 -13.31 -3.21 -8.91
CA GLN A 103 -12.79 -1.86 -8.70
C GLN A 103 -11.31 -1.83 -8.26
N SER A 104 -10.49 -2.78 -8.71
CA SER A 104 -9.08 -2.86 -8.31
C SER A 104 -8.24 -1.68 -8.81
N ASN A 105 -7.65 -0.93 -7.87
CA ASN A 105 -6.66 0.11 -8.20
C ASN A 105 -5.39 -0.47 -8.84
N HIS A 106 -5.08 -1.74 -8.56
CA HIS A 106 -3.88 -2.39 -9.09
C HIS A 106 -3.95 -2.58 -10.59
N THR A 107 -5.10 -2.98 -11.11
CA THR A 107 -5.27 -3.28 -12.53
C THR A 107 -5.15 -2.02 -13.38
N VAL A 108 -5.69 -0.90 -12.92
CA VAL A 108 -5.49 0.42 -13.56
C VAL A 108 -4.01 0.80 -13.61
N GLN A 109 -3.28 0.68 -12.49
CA GLN A 109 -1.87 1.07 -12.48
C GLN A 109 -0.99 0.15 -13.33
N VAL A 110 -1.30 -1.15 -13.41
CA VAL A 110 -0.63 -2.07 -14.35
C VAL A 110 -0.96 -1.72 -15.80
N ALA A 111 -2.22 -1.43 -16.12
CA ALA A 111 -2.62 -1.01 -17.46
C ALA A 111 -1.92 0.29 -17.89
N SER A 112 -1.80 1.27 -16.99
CA SER A 112 -1.04 2.50 -17.23
C SER A 112 0.44 2.22 -17.49
N VAL A 113 1.07 1.31 -16.73
CA VAL A 113 2.47 0.91 -16.98
C VAL A 113 2.60 0.21 -18.33
N ALA A 114 1.68 -0.70 -18.68
CA ALA A 114 1.70 -1.36 -20.00
C ALA A 114 1.67 -0.31 -21.12
N ARG A 115 0.76 0.67 -21.06
CA ARG A 115 0.71 1.78 -22.02
C ARG A 115 1.99 2.59 -22.07
N ARG A 116 2.56 2.93 -20.91
CA ARG A 116 3.82 3.67 -20.82
C ARG A 116 4.98 2.92 -21.48
N LEU A 117 4.98 1.60 -21.41
CA LEU A 117 6.01 0.72 -21.98
C LEU A 117 5.72 0.27 -23.41
N GLY A 118 4.59 0.68 -24.01
CA GLY A 118 4.19 0.22 -25.35
C GLY A 118 3.74 -1.24 -25.39
N LEU A 119 3.30 -1.80 -24.26
CA LEU A 119 2.84 -3.18 -24.11
C LEU A 119 1.31 -3.28 -24.13
N GLU A 120 0.81 -4.47 -24.45
CA GLU A 120 -0.58 -4.84 -24.23
C GLU A 120 -0.88 -5.03 -22.73
N ALA A 121 -2.14 -4.81 -22.32
CA ALA A 121 -2.61 -5.08 -20.98
C ALA A 121 -3.85 -5.96 -21.01
N ILE A 122 -3.84 -7.03 -20.23
CA ILE A 122 -5.01 -7.87 -19.98
C ILE A 122 -5.30 -7.82 -18.48
N VAL A 123 -6.51 -7.43 -18.15
CA VAL A 123 -6.99 -7.25 -16.78
C VAL A 123 -8.12 -8.24 -16.53
N ILE A 124 -7.91 -9.11 -15.54
CA ILE A 124 -8.87 -10.14 -15.15
C ILE A 124 -9.59 -9.67 -13.87
N LEU A 125 -10.89 -9.46 -13.95
CA LEU A 125 -11.71 -8.95 -12.84
C LEU A 125 -12.64 -10.03 -12.32
N HIS A 126 -12.53 -10.34 -11.03
CA HIS A 126 -13.32 -11.38 -10.37
C HIS A 126 -14.57 -10.78 -9.73
N LYS A 127 -15.76 -11.16 -10.21
CA LYS A 127 -17.02 -10.65 -9.64
C LYS A 127 -17.29 -11.13 -8.21
N ALA A 128 -16.84 -12.34 -7.88
CA ALA A 128 -17.00 -12.95 -6.56
C ALA A 128 -15.97 -12.45 -5.51
N THR A 129 -14.97 -11.66 -5.91
CA THR A 129 -13.97 -11.16 -4.96
C THR A 129 -14.54 -10.01 -4.14
N GLY A 130 -14.87 -10.30 -2.89
CA GLY A 130 -15.37 -9.33 -1.91
C GLY A 130 -16.89 -9.17 -1.93
N GLY A 131 -17.37 -8.18 -1.17
CA GLY A 131 -18.79 -7.83 -1.05
C GLY A 131 -19.17 -6.54 -1.78
N GLY A 132 -18.23 -5.82 -2.40
CA GLY A 132 -18.51 -4.51 -3.01
C GLY A 132 -19.60 -4.54 -4.09
N LEU A 133 -19.58 -5.52 -5.00
CA LEU A 133 -20.64 -5.67 -6.01
C LEU A 133 -21.99 -6.04 -5.37
N THR A 134 -21.97 -6.95 -4.40
CA THR A 134 -23.19 -7.41 -3.70
C THR A 134 -23.85 -6.28 -2.93
N ALA A 135 -23.05 -5.47 -2.23
CA ALA A 135 -23.49 -4.36 -1.40
C ALA A 135 -23.79 -3.07 -2.20
N SER A 136 -23.39 -3.00 -3.48
CA SER A 136 -23.64 -1.82 -4.30
C SER A 136 -25.14 -1.59 -4.51
N SER A 137 -25.55 -0.33 -4.34
CA SER A 137 -26.90 0.16 -4.62
C SER A 137 -27.23 0.09 -6.12
N ASP A 138 -26.23 0.22 -6.98
CA ASP A 138 -26.36 0.14 -8.44
C ASP A 138 -25.24 -0.75 -9.01
N LYS A 139 -25.58 -2.01 -9.25
CA LYS A 139 -24.65 -3.02 -9.76
C LYS A 139 -24.16 -2.70 -11.17
N ASP A 140 -24.99 -2.07 -12.00
CA ASP A 140 -24.63 -1.74 -13.39
C ASP A 140 -23.64 -0.59 -13.44
N VAL A 141 -23.77 0.39 -12.53
CA VAL A 141 -22.75 1.43 -12.32
C VAL A 141 -21.47 0.79 -11.79
N PHE A 142 -21.55 -0.04 -10.75
CA PHE A 142 -20.37 -0.67 -10.15
C PHE A 142 -19.54 -1.49 -11.15
N LEU A 143 -20.19 -2.16 -12.11
CA LEU A 143 -19.54 -2.95 -13.16
C LEU A 143 -18.94 -2.12 -14.30
N ARG A 144 -19.35 -0.86 -14.49
CA ARG A 144 -18.99 -0.07 -15.68
C ARG A 144 -18.17 1.18 -15.40
N THR A 145 -18.32 1.79 -14.23
CA THR A 145 -17.65 3.06 -13.88
C THR A 145 -16.36 2.83 -13.08
N GLY A 146 -15.72 3.93 -12.68
CA GLY A 146 -14.51 3.91 -11.87
C GLY A 146 -13.34 3.22 -12.55
N ASN A 147 -12.68 2.32 -11.83
CA ASN A 147 -11.47 1.66 -12.30
C ASN A 147 -11.70 0.79 -13.54
N VAL A 148 -12.89 0.20 -13.71
CA VAL A 148 -13.21 -0.58 -14.91
C VAL A 148 -13.21 0.31 -16.16
N GLN A 149 -13.84 1.48 -16.07
CA GLN A 149 -13.88 2.46 -17.16
C GLN A 149 -12.48 2.93 -17.53
N ILE A 150 -11.67 3.27 -16.52
CA ILE A 150 -10.32 3.77 -16.70
C ILE A 150 -9.42 2.71 -17.33
N ALA A 151 -9.49 1.44 -16.87
CA ALA A 151 -8.73 0.36 -17.48
C ALA A 151 -9.03 0.19 -18.98
N ARG A 152 -10.32 0.30 -19.37
CA ARG A 152 -10.72 0.26 -20.79
C ARG A 152 -10.21 1.47 -21.57
N LEU A 153 -10.25 2.68 -21.00
CA LEU A 153 -9.71 3.89 -21.62
C LEU A 153 -8.20 3.84 -21.85
N LEU A 154 -7.47 3.16 -20.95
CA LEU A 154 -6.06 2.83 -21.13
C LEU A 154 -5.84 1.74 -22.19
N GLY A 155 -6.91 1.23 -22.82
CA GLY A 155 -6.87 0.20 -23.84
C GLY A 155 -6.47 -1.17 -23.31
N ALA A 156 -6.75 -1.45 -22.03
CA ALA A 156 -6.63 -2.81 -21.51
C ALA A 156 -7.81 -3.67 -21.99
N GLU A 157 -7.51 -4.92 -22.32
CA GLU A 157 -8.54 -5.95 -22.49
C GLU A 157 -9.05 -6.35 -21.10
N VAL A 158 -10.31 -6.05 -20.81
CA VAL A 158 -10.93 -6.35 -19.51
C VAL A 158 -11.77 -7.62 -19.64
N ARG A 159 -11.36 -8.67 -18.93
CA ARG A 159 -12.08 -9.95 -18.81
C ARG A 159 -12.72 -10.05 -17.45
N MET A 160 -14.05 -10.15 -17.39
CA MET A 160 -14.76 -10.40 -16.14
C MET A 160 -14.97 -11.91 -15.96
N LEU A 161 -14.53 -12.43 -14.83
CA LEU A 161 -14.80 -13.80 -14.42
C LEU A 161 -16.03 -13.81 -13.51
N GLU A 162 -17.01 -14.62 -13.90
CA GLU A 162 -18.21 -14.89 -13.11
C GLU A 162 -17.87 -15.67 -11.84
N ASP A 163 -18.82 -15.70 -10.91
CA ASP A 163 -18.73 -16.55 -9.73
C ASP A 163 -18.79 -18.02 -10.14
N SER A 164 -17.65 -18.71 -10.15
CA SER A 164 -17.60 -20.16 -10.36
C SER A 164 -17.93 -20.89 -9.05
N SER A 165 -19.08 -20.59 -8.45
CA SER A 165 -19.65 -21.44 -7.42
C SER A 165 -20.08 -22.74 -8.10
N THR A 166 -19.18 -23.71 -8.32
CA THR A 166 -19.40 -25.19 -8.18
C THR A 166 -18.40 -26.14 -8.86
N VAL A 167 -17.42 -25.76 -9.70
CA VAL A 167 -16.58 -26.80 -10.34
C VAL A 167 -15.11 -26.38 -10.47
N ASP A 168 -14.26 -27.11 -9.75
CA ASP A 168 -12.80 -27.08 -9.68
C ASP A 168 -12.11 -25.84 -9.10
N ASN A 169 -11.26 -26.08 -8.09
CA ASN A 169 -10.16 -25.22 -7.62
C ASN A 169 -9.08 -25.03 -8.71
N SER A 170 -9.49 -24.90 -9.97
CA SER A 170 -8.60 -24.67 -11.11
C SER A 170 -8.14 -23.22 -11.11
N ASP A 171 -6.85 -23.01 -11.34
CA ASP A 171 -6.27 -21.69 -11.53
C ASP A 171 -6.82 -21.08 -12.83
N PRO A 172 -7.68 -20.04 -12.78
CA PRO A 172 -8.27 -19.46 -13.99
C PRO A 172 -7.24 -18.67 -14.82
N ILE A 173 -6.06 -18.39 -14.25
CA ILE A 173 -5.03 -17.57 -14.86
C ILE A 173 -4.15 -18.40 -15.80
N THR A 174 -3.78 -19.62 -15.40
CA THR A 174 -2.89 -20.48 -16.20
C THR A 174 -3.39 -20.71 -17.64
N PRO A 175 -4.66 -21.12 -17.88
CA PRO A 175 -5.18 -21.30 -19.25
C PRO A 175 -5.16 -20.01 -20.08
N ILE A 176 -5.36 -18.84 -19.44
CA ILE A 176 -5.27 -17.54 -20.11
C ILE A 176 -3.84 -17.27 -20.57
N LEU A 177 -2.86 -17.51 -19.70
CA LEU A 177 -1.45 -17.32 -20.03
C LEU A 177 -1.01 -18.27 -21.15
N GLU A 178 -1.44 -19.54 -21.11
CA GLU A 178 -1.17 -20.53 -22.17
C GLU A 178 -1.81 -20.14 -23.50
N GLY A 179 -3.06 -19.69 -23.50
CA GLY A 179 -3.73 -19.20 -24.70
C GLY A 179 -3.01 -18.01 -25.34
N LEU A 180 -2.47 -17.09 -24.54
CA LEU A 180 -1.66 -15.98 -25.05
C LEU A 180 -0.34 -16.46 -25.66
N ARG A 181 0.34 -17.43 -25.02
CA ARG A 181 1.56 -18.04 -25.57
C ARG A 181 1.28 -18.76 -26.89
N ALA A 182 0.16 -19.47 -27.00
CA ALA A 182 -0.27 -20.12 -28.25
C ALA A 182 -0.54 -19.11 -29.39
N GLN A 183 -0.88 -17.87 -29.05
CA GLN A 183 -1.03 -16.76 -30.01
C GLN A 183 0.30 -16.05 -30.34
N GLY A 184 1.44 -16.57 -29.87
CA GLY A 184 2.76 -15.97 -30.06
C GLY A 184 3.06 -14.77 -29.16
N LYS A 185 2.22 -14.49 -28.16
CA LYS A 185 2.47 -13.42 -27.18
C LYS A 185 3.41 -13.89 -26.07
N VAL A 186 4.07 -12.95 -25.41
CA VAL A 186 4.94 -13.18 -24.26
C VAL A 186 4.32 -12.49 -23.04
N PRO A 187 3.41 -13.17 -22.32
CA PRO A 187 2.73 -12.58 -21.17
C PRO A 187 3.67 -12.50 -19.95
N TYR A 188 3.58 -11.38 -19.22
CA TYR A 188 4.18 -11.21 -17.91
C TYR A 188 3.06 -11.07 -16.86
N TRP A 189 2.99 -12.04 -15.96
CA TRP A 189 1.99 -12.07 -14.91
C TRP A 189 2.40 -11.22 -13.71
N ILE A 190 1.51 -10.33 -13.29
CA ILE A 190 1.66 -9.52 -12.08
C ILE A 190 0.51 -9.89 -11.14
N PRO A 191 0.79 -10.64 -10.05
CA PRO A 191 -0.26 -11.10 -9.14
C PRO A 191 -0.90 -9.92 -8.41
N SER A 192 -2.15 -10.09 -7.97
CA SER A 192 -2.95 -9.05 -7.33
C SER A 192 -2.17 -8.22 -6.30
N GLY A 193 -2.21 -6.90 -6.48
CA GLY A 193 -1.53 -5.91 -5.64
C GLY A 193 0.00 -5.95 -5.70
N ALA A 194 0.58 -6.71 -6.64
CA ALA A 194 2.00 -6.97 -6.83
C ALA A 194 2.73 -7.54 -5.60
N SER A 195 2.00 -8.08 -4.62
CA SER A 195 2.60 -8.38 -3.30
C SER A 195 3.31 -9.72 -3.24
N LEU A 196 2.80 -10.71 -3.98
CA LEU A 196 3.47 -12.01 -4.08
C LEU A 196 4.73 -11.96 -4.95
N HIS A 197 4.87 -10.91 -5.78
CA HIS A 197 6.06 -10.70 -6.59
C HIS A 197 7.30 -10.53 -5.70
N PRO A 198 8.44 -11.19 -6.00
CA PRO A 198 9.65 -11.10 -5.17
C PRO A 198 10.12 -9.68 -4.85
N LEU A 199 9.96 -8.77 -5.80
CA LEU A 199 10.37 -7.36 -5.70
C LEU A 199 9.28 -6.43 -5.11
N GLY A 200 8.09 -6.97 -4.79
CA GLY A 200 6.89 -6.18 -4.47
C GLY A 200 6.95 -5.33 -3.19
N GLY A 201 7.95 -5.53 -2.33
CA GLY A 201 8.19 -4.75 -1.11
C GLY A 201 9.20 -3.60 -1.28
N LEU A 202 10.04 -3.62 -2.32
CA LEU A 202 11.18 -2.70 -2.46
C LEU A 202 10.76 -1.24 -2.58
N GLY A 203 9.69 -0.96 -3.32
CA GLY A 203 9.17 0.39 -3.48
C GLY A 203 8.84 1.08 -2.16
N TYR A 204 8.24 0.34 -1.22
CA TYR A 204 7.89 0.88 0.10
C TYR A 204 9.03 0.82 1.11
N ALA A 205 10.00 -0.09 0.93
CA ALA A 205 11.27 0.00 1.65
C ALA A 205 12.01 1.29 1.30
N ARG A 206 12.00 1.71 0.02
CA ARG A 206 12.55 3.01 -0.40
C ARG A 206 11.73 4.17 0.14
N CYS A 207 10.40 4.03 0.18
CA CYS A 207 9.51 5.05 0.74
C CYS A 207 9.82 5.36 2.22
N ALA A 208 10.29 4.38 3.01
CA ALA A 208 10.71 4.63 4.39
C ALA A 208 11.86 5.66 4.48
N PHE A 209 12.87 5.56 3.59
CA PHE A 209 13.97 6.52 3.50
C PHE A 209 13.49 7.89 3.01
N GLU A 210 12.52 7.91 2.10
CA GLU A 210 11.88 9.14 1.67
C GLU A 210 11.14 9.84 2.81
N ILE A 211 10.37 9.09 3.62
CA ILE A 211 9.70 9.61 4.82
C ILE A 211 10.73 10.19 5.79
N ALA A 212 11.79 9.44 6.11
CA ALA A 212 12.83 9.91 7.02
C ALA A 212 13.54 11.18 6.53
N ALA A 213 13.70 11.36 5.22
CA ALA A 213 14.25 12.58 4.66
C ALA A 213 13.26 13.77 4.76
N GLN A 214 11.96 13.52 4.63
CA GLN A 214 10.91 14.52 4.73
C GLN A 214 10.58 14.92 6.17
N GLU A 215 10.86 14.07 7.16
CA GLU A 215 10.64 14.39 8.59
C GLU A 215 11.33 15.69 9.00
N LYS A 216 12.54 15.96 8.50
CA LYS A 216 13.26 17.20 8.80
C LYS A 216 12.52 18.47 8.35
N GLU A 217 11.90 18.40 7.17
CA GLU A 217 11.12 19.51 6.61
C GLU A 217 9.81 19.71 7.37
N GLN A 218 9.15 18.62 7.73
CA GLN A 218 7.79 18.66 8.30
C GLN A 218 7.76 18.84 9.82
N LEU A 219 8.78 18.36 10.52
CA LEU A 219 8.81 18.24 11.98
C LEU A 219 10.05 18.88 12.62
N GLY A 220 10.96 19.44 11.82
CA GLY A 220 12.23 20.00 12.28
C GLY A 220 13.35 18.97 12.43
N GLU A 221 14.55 19.43 12.78
CA GLU A 221 15.79 18.65 12.68
C GLU A 221 15.81 17.34 13.47
N ASN A 222 15.13 17.33 14.63
CA ASN A 222 15.00 16.16 15.51
C ASN A 222 13.60 15.54 15.48
N GLY A 223 12.71 16.04 14.61
CA GLY A 223 11.35 15.57 14.50
C GLY A 223 11.27 14.24 13.75
N ARG A 224 10.34 13.38 14.16
CA ARG A 224 10.05 12.11 13.46
C ARG A 224 8.59 11.72 13.59
N PHE A 225 8.13 10.87 12.68
CA PHE A 225 6.85 10.17 12.83
C PHE A 225 7.02 8.95 13.74
N ASP A 226 6.27 8.89 14.83
CA ASP A 226 6.29 7.76 15.76
C ASP A 226 5.52 6.55 15.21
N TYR A 227 4.42 6.85 14.50
CA TYR A 227 3.51 5.87 13.91
C TYR A 227 3.30 6.14 12.44
N VAL A 228 3.24 5.08 11.64
CA VAL A 228 2.88 5.11 10.22
C VAL A 228 1.69 4.19 9.99
N PHE A 229 0.53 4.77 9.71
CA PHE A 229 -0.72 4.05 9.44
C PHE A 229 -0.92 3.86 7.95
N VAL A 230 -1.22 2.63 7.53
CA VAL A 230 -1.35 2.30 6.11
C VAL A 230 -2.32 1.14 5.89
N ALA A 231 -2.99 1.12 4.74
CA ALA A 231 -3.90 0.02 4.39
C ALA A 231 -3.12 -1.28 4.16
N CYS A 232 -3.61 -2.37 4.75
CA CYS A 232 -3.11 -3.72 4.56
C CYS A 232 -4.14 -4.56 3.81
N GLY A 233 -4.04 -4.58 2.47
CA GLY A 233 -4.74 -5.55 1.64
C GLY A 233 -3.86 -6.76 1.34
N SER A 234 -3.13 -6.68 0.23
CA SER A 234 -2.23 -7.75 -0.23
C SER A 234 -0.90 -7.84 0.55
N GLY A 235 -0.57 -6.86 1.39
CA GLY A 235 0.49 -6.94 2.41
C GLY A 235 1.85 -6.29 2.08
N SER A 236 2.32 -6.29 0.82
CA SER A 236 3.73 -5.88 0.56
C SER A 236 4.04 -4.39 0.78
N THR A 237 3.02 -3.52 0.83
CA THR A 237 3.21 -2.12 1.23
C THR A 237 3.64 -2.03 2.69
N VAL A 238 2.95 -2.76 3.58
CA VAL A 238 3.29 -2.83 5.02
C VAL A 238 4.66 -3.48 5.18
N GLY A 239 4.88 -4.65 4.56
CA GLY A 239 6.16 -5.36 4.66
C GLY A 239 7.35 -4.55 4.15
N GLY A 240 7.17 -3.82 3.04
CA GLY A 240 8.19 -2.90 2.53
C GLY A 240 8.52 -1.78 3.52
N LEU A 241 7.51 -1.12 4.08
CA LEU A 241 7.71 -0.06 5.08
C LEU A 241 8.44 -0.59 6.32
N ILE A 242 8.07 -1.78 6.81
CA ILE A 242 8.76 -2.45 7.93
C ILE A 242 10.24 -2.63 7.58
N ALA A 243 10.56 -3.31 6.47
CA ALA A 243 11.95 -3.56 6.08
C ALA A 243 12.78 -2.26 5.95
N GLY A 244 12.21 -1.23 5.31
CA GLY A 244 12.88 0.06 5.15
C GLY A 244 13.13 0.77 6.47
N PHE A 245 12.14 0.81 7.38
CA PHE A 245 12.31 1.43 8.70
C PHE A 245 13.24 0.66 9.62
N LYS A 246 13.29 -0.68 9.52
CA LYS A 246 14.27 -1.50 10.26
C LYS A 246 15.70 -1.24 9.77
N LEU A 247 15.90 -1.07 8.46
CA LEU A 247 17.20 -0.70 7.92
C LEU A 247 17.62 0.70 8.38
N LEU A 248 16.71 1.68 8.34
CA LEU A 248 16.94 3.01 8.90
C LEU A 248 17.30 2.94 10.38
N GLN A 249 16.54 2.21 11.19
CA GLN A 249 16.79 2.05 12.63
C GLN A 249 18.18 1.46 12.89
N LYS A 250 18.59 0.45 12.12
CA LYS A 250 19.92 -0.16 12.23
C LYS A 250 21.04 0.82 11.89
N ILE A 251 20.86 1.63 10.84
CA ILE A 251 21.82 2.67 10.44
C ILE A 251 21.89 3.79 11.49
N GLU A 252 20.74 4.22 12.02
CA GLU A 252 20.64 5.21 13.09
C GLU A 252 21.39 4.70 14.35
N ALA A 253 21.18 3.45 14.74
CA ALA A 253 21.84 2.84 15.90
C ALA A 253 23.35 2.70 15.74
N GLN A 254 23.85 2.43 14.52
CA GLN A 254 25.28 2.35 14.24
C GLN A 254 26.00 3.71 14.27
N ARG A 255 25.26 4.82 14.18
CA ARG A 255 25.81 6.18 14.20
C ARG A 255 25.79 6.82 15.58
N GLN A 256 25.08 6.21 16.52
CA GLN A 256 25.02 6.69 17.90
C GLN A 256 26.29 6.28 18.66
N ASP A 257 26.70 7.13 19.60
CA ASP A 257 27.75 6.80 20.57
C ASP A 257 27.33 5.61 21.43
N GLU A 258 28.28 4.81 21.93
CA GLU A 258 28.03 3.61 22.73
C GLU A 258 27.19 3.86 24.01
N ASN A 259 27.13 5.12 24.47
CA ASN A 259 26.37 5.56 25.65
C ASN A 259 25.02 6.24 25.31
N ALA A 260 24.61 6.28 24.04
CA ALA A 260 23.37 6.92 23.64
C ALA A 260 22.13 6.08 24.01
N GLU A 261 21.01 6.76 24.25
CA GLU A 261 19.72 6.10 24.42
C GLU A 261 19.33 5.26 23.19
N ARG A 262 18.69 4.12 23.46
CA ARG A 262 18.23 3.17 22.45
C ARG A 262 17.43 3.86 21.34
N VAL A 263 17.81 3.65 20.07
CA VAL A 263 16.99 4.08 18.93
C VAL A 263 15.63 3.40 18.93
N ILE A 264 14.59 4.17 19.21
CA ILE A 264 13.21 3.75 19.07
C ILE A 264 12.84 3.81 17.58
N GLY A 265 12.45 2.69 16.99
CA GLY A 265 12.04 2.62 15.59
C GLY A 265 10.66 3.25 15.34
N ARG A 266 10.39 3.56 14.07
CA ARG A 266 9.06 3.99 13.61
C ARG A 266 8.14 2.76 13.59
N LYS A 267 6.92 2.86 14.14
CA LYS A 267 5.99 1.72 14.20
C LYS A 267 5.00 1.78 13.05
N VAL A 268 4.95 0.72 12.24
CA VAL A 268 4.01 0.60 11.11
C VAL A 268 2.76 -0.13 11.59
N ILE A 269 1.59 0.51 11.46
CA ILE A 269 0.29 -0.08 11.77
C ILE A 269 -0.46 -0.33 10.46
N GLY A 270 -0.63 -1.61 10.11
CA GLY A 270 -1.39 -2.03 8.94
C GLY A 270 -2.88 -2.20 9.28
N ILE A 271 -3.76 -1.41 8.67
CA ILE A 271 -5.21 -1.56 8.85
C ILE A 271 -5.74 -2.54 7.81
N LEU A 272 -6.24 -3.69 8.26
CA LEU A 272 -6.83 -4.71 7.40
C LEU A 272 -8.15 -4.20 6.81
N ASN A 273 -8.34 -4.49 5.52
CA ASN A 273 -9.45 -3.97 4.73
C ASN A 273 -10.48 -5.04 4.34
N SER A 274 -10.27 -6.28 4.78
CA SER A 274 -11.05 -7.46 4.45
C SER A 274 -11.08 -8.43 5.63
N PRO A 275 -12.25 -8.96 6.03
CA PRO A 275 -12.37 -10.01 7.04
C PRO A 275 -12.28 -11.43 6.44
N THR A 276 -11.95 -11.58 5.16
CA THR A 276 -12.02 -12.88 4.45
C THR A 276 -11.04 -13.95 4.95
N LYS A 277 -10.00 -13.54 5.68
CA LYS A 277 -9.03 -14.42 6.33
C LYS A 277 -8.73 -13.87 7.73
N PRO A 278 -8.39 -14.73 8.70
CA PRO A 278 -8.05 -14.29 10.05
C PRO A 278 -6.80 -13.40 10.03
N ARG A 279 -6.67 -12.51 11.03
CA ARG A 279 -5.55 -11.56 11.13
C ARG A 279 -4.18 -12.27 11.05
N GLU A 280 -4.05 -13.42 11.70
CA GLU A 280 -2.81 -14.22 11.76
C GLU A 280 -2.34 -14.67 10.37
N TYR A 281 -3.28 -14.94 9.46
CA TYR A 281 -2.95 -15.24 8.05
C TYR A 281 -2.28 -14.04 7.38
N HIS A 282 -2.80 -12.84 7.62
CA HIS A 282 -2.23 -11.62 7.06
C HIS A 282 -0.89 -11.25 7.72
N GLU A 283 -0.76 -11.44 9.03
CA GLU A 283 0.49 -11.22 9.77
C GLU A 283 1.61 -12.10 9.21
N GLY A 284 1.37 -13.40 9.04
CA GLY A 284 2.34 -14.32 8.43
C GLY A 284 2.73 -13.90 7.01
N ARG A 285 1.79 -13.42 6.20
CA ARG A 285 2.09 -12.91 4.85
C ARG A 285 2.92 -11.63 4.89
N VAL A 286 2.56 -10.68 5.74
CA VAL A 286 3.30 -9.41 5.88
C VAL A 286 4.71 -9.66 6.38
N LEU A 287 4.90 -10.56 7.36
CA LEU A 287 6.22 -10.96 7.85
C LEU A 287 7.08 -11.51 6.71
N ASN A 288 6.54 -12.44 5.91
CA ASN A 288 7.24 -12.99 4.76
C ASN A 288 7.64 -11.92 3.73
N PHE A 289 6.76 -10.96 3.44
CA PHE A 289 7.09 -9.86 2.53
C PHE A 289 8.13 -8.91 3.12
N ALA A 290 8.05 -8.62 4.42
CA ALA A 290 9.02 -7.80 5.13
C ALA A 290 10.40 -8.45 5.11
N ARG A 291 10.50 -9.74 5.45
CA ARG A 291 11.75 -10.51 5.41
C ARG A 291 12.36 -10.59 4.02
N ARG A 292 11.53 -10.84 3.00
CA ARG A 292 12.01 -10.83 1.61
C ARG A 292 12.59 -9.47 1.22
N ALA A 293 11.88 -8.39 1.51
CA ALA A 293 12.38 -7.04 1.24
C ALA A 293 13.65 -6.75 2.04
N ALA A 294 13.70 -7.13 3.32
CA ALA A 294 14.84 -6.96 4.22
C ALA A 294 16.10 -7.64 3.66
N TYR A 295 16.00 -8.90 3.25
CA TYR A 295 17.09 -9.62 2.60
C TYR A 295 17.62 -8.88 1.37
N LEU A 296 16.73 -8.45 0.47
CA LEU A 296 17.11 -7.76 -0.76
C LEU A 296 17.79 -6.40 -0.53
N ILE A 297 17.49 -5.73 0.59
CA ILE A 297 18.08 -4.41 0.93
C ILE A 297 19.29 -4.51 1.87
N GLY A 298 19.76 -5.72 2.19
CA GLY A 298 20.98 -5.94 2.98
C GLY A 298 20.78 -6.10 4.49
N LEU A 299 19.56 -6.41 4.95
CA LEU A 299 19.30 -6.85 6.33
C LEU A 299 19.36 -8.37 6.43
N ASP A 300 19.64 -8.85 7.64
CA ASP A 300 19.38 -10.24 8.00
C ASP A 300 17.87 -10.41 8.26
N PRO A 301 17.13 -11.18 7.45
CA PRO A 301 15.68 -11.26 7.56
C PRO A 301 15.18 -11.87 8.87
N GLU A 302 15.91 -12.82 9.45
CA GLU A 302 15.46 -13.51 10.67
C GLU A 302 15.87 -12.76 11.93
N ARG A 303 17.07 -12.16 11.93
CA ARG A 303 17.55 -11.37 13.07
C ARG A 303 16.94 -9.97 13.10
N ASP A 304 16.87 -9.30 11.95
CA ASP A 304 16.55 -7.88 11.89
C ASP A 304 15.04 -7.61 11.66
N VAL A 305 14.21 -8.62 11.33
CA VAL A 305 12.75 -8.49 11.16
C VAL A 305 12.02 -9.62 11.87
N THR A 306 11.36 -9.28 12.97
CA THR A 306 10.69 -10.23 13.87
C THR A 306 9.17 -10.16 13.75
N PRO A 307 8.43 -11.18 14.22
CA PRO A 307 6.96 -11.13 14.25
C PRO A 307 6.40 -9.88 14.96
N GLU A 308 7.09 -9.36 15.98
CA GLU A 308 6.67 -8.17 16.73
C GLU A 308 6.68 -6.89 15.90
N ASP A 309 7.47 -6.84 14.82
CA ASP A 309 7.48 -5.72 13.89
C ASP A 309 6.20 -5.66 13.02
N VAL A 310 5.42 -6.75 12.98
CA VAL A 310 4.17 -6.85 12.21
C VAL A 310 2.98 -6.55 13.11
N GLN A 311 2.36 -5.39 12.90
CA GLN A 311 1.24 -4.91 13.70
C GLN A 311 0.05 -4.64 12.78
N LEU A 312 -0.94 -5.53 12.81
CA LEU A 312 -2.14 -5.44 11.99
C LEU A 312 -3.39 -5.24 12.85
N ASP A 313 -4.32 -4.42 12.38
CA ASP A 313 -5.59 -4.14 13.05
C ASP A 313 -6.76 -4.41 12.09
N ASP A 314 -7.63 -5.35 12.46
CA ASP A 314 -8.79 -5.81 11.70
C ASP A 314 -10.13 -5.25 12.19
N ARG A 315 -10.15 -4.45 13.27
CA ARG A 315 -11.38 -3.88 13.83
C ARG A 315 -12.19 -3.04 12.83
N PHE A 316 -11.54 -2.55 11.76
CA PHE A 316 -12.13 -1.67 10.75
C PHE A 316 -12.37 -2.36 9.41
N ALA A 317 -12.10 -3.67 9.30
CA ALA A 317 -12.24 -4.43 8.06
C ALA A 317 -13.70 -4.51 7.58
N GLY A 318 -14.67 -4.39 8.49
CA GLY A 318 -16.10 -4.52 8.21
C GLY A 318 -16.52 -5.97 7.98
N THR A 319 -17.65 -6.16 7.31
CA THR A 319 -18.28 -7.47 7.03
C THR A 319 -17.79 -8.11 5.74
N ALA A 320 -17.33 -7.31 4.78
CA ALA A 320 -16.74 -7.81 3.54
C ALA A 320 -15.73 -6.82 2.92
N TYR A 321 -14.84 -7.34 2.07
CA TYR A 321 -13.95 -6.52 1.27
C TYR A 321 -14.72 -5.71 0.22
N GLY A 322 -14.46 -4.40 0.13
CA GLY A 322 -15.16 -3.51 -0.80
C GLY A 322 -16.56 -3.08 -0.34
N GLU A 323 -17.03 -3.53 0.83
CA GLU A 323 -18.24 -3.01 1.44
C GLU A 323 -17.92 -1.72 2.23
N LEU A 324 -18.79 -0.72 2.08
CA LEU A 324 -18.67 0.59 2.74
C LEU A 324 -19.78 0.78 3.77
N ASP A 325 -19.42 0.68 5.05
CA ASP A 325 -20.36 0.89 6.16
C ASP A 325 -20.64 2.38 6.47
N GLN A 326 -21.67 2.64 7.27
CA GLN A 326 -22.12 3.98 7.62
C GLN A 326 -21.08 4.81 8.38
N THR A 327 -20.26 4.17 9.23
CA THR A 327 -19.18 4.86 9.95
C THR A 327 -18.11 5.32 8.96
N SER A 328 -17.78 4.48 7.99
CA SER A 328 -16.84 4.79 6.92
C SER A 328 -17.37 5.91 6.01
N LYS A 329 -18.67 5.90 5.65
CA LYS A 329 -19.30 7.02 4.94
C LYS A 329 -19.14 8.35 5.69
N LYS A 330 -19.40 8.36 7.00
CA LYS A 330 -19.23 9.57 7.84
C LYS A 330 -17.77 10.02 7.92
N THR A 331 -16.82 9.09 8.05
CA THR A 331 -15.38 9.42 8.05
C THR A 331 -14.93 9.99 6.71
N LEU A 332 -15.41 9.43 5.60
CA LEU A 332 -15.13 9.93 4.26
C LEU A 332 -15.67 11.36 4.09
N ALA A 333 -16.94 11.58 4.44
CA ALA A 333 -17.56 12.90 4.37
C ALA A 333 -16.84 13.93 5.24
N PHE A 334 -16.48 13.56 6.48
CA PHE A 334 -15.70 14.44 7.37
C PHE A 334 -14.37 14.87 6.74
N LEU A 335 -13.58 13.94 6.20
CA LEU A 335 -12.30 14.29 5.58
C LEU A 335 -12.47 15.13 4.31
N ALA A 336 -13.51 14.85 3.53
CA ALA A 336 -13.83 15.65 2.36
C ALA A 336 -14.20 17.09 2.75
N GLN A 337 -15.05 17.26 3.76
CA GLN A 337 -15.61 18.56 4.16
C GLN A 337 -14.64 19.41 4.99
N GLU A 338 -13.88 18.77 5.89
CA GLU A 338 -13.05 19.49 6.87
C GLU A 338 -11.58 19.61 6.45
N GLU A 339 -11.06 18.65 5.67
CA GLU A 339 -9.66 18.65 5.21
C GLU A 339 -9.54 18.90 3.70
N GLY A 340 -10.62 18.82 2.92
CA GLY A 340 -10.54 18.82 1.47
C GLY A 340 -9.79 17.59 0.92
N VAL A 341 -9.75 16.48 1.68
CA VAL A 341 -9.04 15.26 1.33
C VAL A 341 -10.03 14.14 1.04
N ILE A 342 -10.04 13.67 -0.22
CA ILE A 342 -10.85 12.52 -0.63
C ILE A 342 -10.06 11.23 -0.43
N VAL A 343 -10.52 10.43 0.54
CA VAL A 343 -10.10 9.03 0.72
C VAL A 343 -11.02 8.09 -0.07
N ASP A 344 -10.53 6.92 -0.43
CA ASP A 344 -11.30 5.90 -1.14
C ASP A 344 -12.18 5.04 -0.21
N PRO A 345 -13.30 4.51 -0.73
CA PRO A 345 -14.29 3.78 0.06
C PRO A 345 -13.84 2.36 0.49
N VAL A 346 -12.75 1.82 -0.06
CA VAL A 346 -12.33 0.43 0.18
C VAL A 346 -11.14 0.33 1.13
N TYR A 347 -10.14 1.20 0.99
CA TYR A 347 -8.86 1.07 1.69
C TYR A 347 -8.63 2.20 2.69
N THR A 348 -8.44 3.41 2.19
CA THR A 348 -7.91 4.56 2.94
C THR A 348 -8.91 5.12 3.95
N VAL A 349 -10.22 5.04 3.69
CA VAL A 349 -11.22 5.38 4.71
C VAL A 349 -11.12 4.48 5.95
N LYS A 350 -10.84 3.17 5.77
CA LYS A 350 -10.67 2.23 6.88
C LYS A 350 -9.40 2.54 7.68
N VAL A 351 -8.34 2.97 7.00
CA VAL A 351 -7.12 3.45 7.68
C VAL A 351 -7.42 4.65 8.57
N MET A 352 -8.19 5.61 8.04
CA MET A 352 -8.54 6.82 8.79
C MET A 352 -9.43 6.51 9.98
N ARG A 353 -10.37 5.55 9.85
CA ARG A 353 -11.12 5.03 11.01
C ARG A 353 -10.19 4.43 12.06
N GLY A 354 -9.16 3.69 11.64
CA GLY A 354 -8.15 3.15 12.54
C GLY A 354 -7.37 4.23 13.28
N VAL A 355 -6.85 5.23 12.56
CA VAL A 355 -6.15 6.38 13.16
C VAL A 355 -7.05 7.09 14.18
N MET A 356 -8.27 7.45 13.79
CA MET A 356 -9.22 8.12 14.66
C MET A 356 -9.52 7.32 15.92
N HIS A 357 -9.77 6.01 15.77
CA HIS A 357 -10.04 5.14 16.91
C HIS A 357 -8.85 5.06 17.87
N TRP A 358 -7.64 4.81 17.36
CA TRP A 358 -6.42 4.70 18.16
C TRP A 358 -6.16 5.96 18.99
N VAL A 359 -6.45 7.13 18.44
CA VAL A 359 -6.32 8.40 19.16
C VAL A 359 -7.46 8.59 20.16
N GLN A 360 -8.72 8.43 19.74
CA GLN A 360 -9.91 8.67 20.57
C GLN A 360 -9.96 7.79 21.82
N VAL A 361 -9.58 6.52 21.71
CA VAL A 361 -9.58 5.60 22.86
C VAL A 361 -8.27 5.66 23.67
N GLY A 362 -7.34 6.54 23.31
CA GLY A 362 -6.03 6.72 23.95
C GLY A 362 -5.06 5.56 23.76
N GLU A 363 -5.33 4.64 22.83
CA GLU A 363 -4.48 3.47 22.56
C GLU A 363 -3.12 3.87 22.01
N LEU A 364 -3.08 4.86 21.10
CA LEU A 364 -1.85 5.40 20.54
C LEU A 364 -0.94 5.97 21.63
N ILE A 365 -1.50 6.74 22.56
CA ILE A 365 -0.75 7.32 23.68
C ILE A 365 -0.25 6.23 24.64
N ARG A 366 -1.11 5.29 25.04
CA ARG A 366 -0.71 4.18 25.93
C ARG A 366 0.37 3.30 25.31
N ASP A 367 0.33 3.07 24.00
CA ASP A 367 1.38 2.35 23.28
C ASP A 367 2.67 3.16 23.25
N TRP A 368 2.60 4.45 22.93
CA TRP A 368 3.75 5.35 22.85
C TRP A 368 4.47 5.48 24.19
N SER A 369 3.74 5.75 25.28
CA SER A 369 4.30 5.85 26.63
C SER A 369 4.98 4.57 27.11
N ARG A 370 4.42 3.39 26.78
CA ARG A 370 5.05 2.10 27.12
C ARG A 370 6.39 1.88 26.41
N ARG A 371 6.61 2.53 25.27
CA ARG A 371 7.82 2.35 24.45
C ARG A 371 8.96 3.29 24.84
N LEU A 372 8.69 4.37 25.56
CA LEU A 372 9.65 5.46 25.80
C LEU A 372 10.30 5.47 27.18
N GLU A 373 9.98 4.51 28.07
CA GLU A 373 10.51 4.34 29.44
C GLU A 373 10.43 5.60 30.36
N SER A 374 9.99 6.76 29.85
CA SER A 374 9.93 8.08 30.50
C SER A 374 8.51 8.66 30.48
N SER A 375 8.21 9.52 31.46
CA SER A 375 6.86 10.09 31.64
C SER A 375 6.49 11.08 30.53
N PRO A 376 5.24 11.03 30.01
CA PRO A 376 4.80 11.76 28.81
C PRO A 376 4.58 13.28 28.97
N SER A 377 5.06 13.92 30.03
CA SER A 377 4.51 15.20 30.50
C SER A 377 4.67 16.39 29.55
N GLU A 378 5.53 16.31 28.52
CA GLU A 378 5.75 17.40 27.55
C GLU A 378 5.83 16.95 26.07
N GLY A 379 5.51 15.67 25.78
CA GLY A 379 5.67 15.10 24.45
C GLY A 379 4.62 15.55 23.42
N ARG A 380 4.90 15.30 22.14
CA ARG A 380 3.93 15.31 21.03
C ARG A 380 4.14 14.02 20.25
N VAL A 381 3.06 13.31 19.94
CA VAL A 381 3.13 12.09 19.12
C VAL A 381 2.77 12.43 17.68
N ASN A 382 3.65 12.15 16.73
CA ASN A 382 3.40 12.42 15.32
C ASN A 382 3.01 11.12 14.62
N ALA A 383 1.82 11.09 14.02
CA ALA A 383 1.36 9.95 13.23
C ALA A 383 1.20 10.33 11.75
N LEU A 384 1.72 9.47 10.87
CA LEU A 384 1.66 9.62 9.44
C LEU A 384 0.68 8.62 8.84
N PHE A 385 -0.38 9.11 8.23
CA PHE A 385 -1.28 8.34 7.38
C PHE A 385 -0.70 8.26 5.95
N ILE A 386 -0.53 7.05 5.42
CA ILE A 386 -0.12 6.86 4.03
C ILE A 386 -1.37 6.81 3.15
N HIS A 387 -1.63 7.91 2.43
CA HIS A 387 -2.75 8.01 1.50
C HIS A 387 -2.45 7.23 0.22
N THR A 388 -2.68 5.91 0.24
CA THR A 388 -2.33 5.00 -0.87
C THR A 388 -3.11 5.17 -2.18
N GLY A 389 -4.06 6.11 -2.24
CA GLY A 389 -4.88 6.43 -3.42
C GLY A 389 -6.18 5.65 -3.47
N GLY A 390 -6.71 5.48 -4.67
CA GLY A 390 -7.90 4.68 -4.94
C GLY A 390 -9.20 5.46 -5.16
N GLN A 391 -9.13 6.79 -5.16
CA GLN A 391 -10.30 7.67 -5.32
C GLN A 391 -11.05 7.44 -6.63
N SER A 392 -10.39 6.90 -7.66
CA SER A 392 -11.03 6.52 -8.93
C SER A 392 -12.16 5.50 -8.76
N ALA A 393 -12.13 4.68 -7.71
CA ALA A 393 -13.21 3.75 -7.41
C ALA A 393 -14.50 4.45 -6.92
N LEU A 394 -14.43 5.72 -6.47
CA LEU A 394 -15.55 6.42 -5.82
C LEU A 394 -16.81 6.47 -6.71
N SER A 395 -16.63 6.70 -8.02
CA SER A 395 -17.75 6.73 -8.98
C SER A 395 -18.50 5.40 -9.14
N ALA A 396 -17.98 4.30 -8.59
CA ALA A 396 -18.68 3.01 -8.53
C ALA A 396 -19.58 2.87 -7.28
N TYR A 397 -19.43 3.77 -6.30
CA TYR A 397 -20.21 3.84 -5.07
C TYR A 397 -21.17 5.04 -5.17
N ALA A 398 -22.18 4.90 -6.04
CA ALA A 398 -23.06 6.00 -6.45
C ALA A 398 -23.93 6.58 -5.32
N ASP A 399 -24.00 5.91 -4.17
CA ASP A 399 -24.79 6.28 -2.99
C ASP A 399 -23.96 7.03 -1.92
N ILE A 400 -22.79 7.55 -2.29
CA ILE A 400 -21.98 8.44 -1.46
C ILE A 400 -22.23 9.88 -1.93
N GLU A 401 -22.62 10.75 -1.00
CA GLU A 401 -22.90 12.18 -1.21
C GLU A 401 -21.87 13.09 -0.54
#